data_AF-A0A1H1PU86-F1
#
_entry.id   AF-A0A1H1PU86-F1
#
_cell.length_a   1.000
_cell.length_b   1.000
_cell.length_c   1.000
_cell.angle_alpha   90.00
_cell.angle_beta   90.00
_cell.angle_gamma   90.00
#
_symmetry.space_group_name_H-M   'P 1'
#
loop_
_entity.id
_entity.type
_entity.pdbx_description
1 polymer ?
#
loop_
_entity_poly.entity_id
_entity_poly.type
_entity_poly.pdbx_seq_one_letter_code
_entity_poly.pdbx_strand_id
1 'polypeptide(L)'
;MVVVHKKLREATSFNPTKKSYSMEIANMCKKIKDDKITLPLYQRDISWTFKKSVDLFNYQLFGKAPVSPISINQINNENLVPQISFIDREIVDNSGIQADHQSVVDGQQRLTTNFKAFINHEDFRNIVLDVSRAKFRIIEGAPNDSQIPVGVLLNEDNKLLEDYLIKKDLISSLYPVLIQVRSKIHSYNYTINIAENLTEDEQIEWFEILNNAGSRVTTLQMAFSKLKIHNLDIYINYTKPFRDKVRDYGLDELFNPFTTNVSYPIAALNPAYEVLVKQKIHNNNYAPIPSDTKEDLLIKLEANKLKDIISLTLNSLETTLNFLSEYDLLDKLDRIDFVLYLVGYFAYNSGNPEKSISDLDSLVNWVNNTDFTNQSNSIRRKIFTDLLAL
;
A
#
# COMPACT_ATOMS: atom_id res chain seq x y z
N MET A 1 20.46 29.70 -40.76
CA MET A 1 21.01 29.87 -39.41
C MET A 1 20.33 28.83 -38.52
N VAL A 2 21.07 27.95 -37.85
CA VAL A 2 20.48 26.88 -37.03
C VAL A 2 20.08 27.46 -35.67
N VAL A 3 18.80 27.39 -35.33
CA VAL A 3 18.30 27.82 -34.01
C VAL A 3 18.38 26.63 -33.05
N VAL A 4 19.28 26.70 -32.09
CA VAL A 4 19.37 25.69 -31.02
C VAL A 4 18.27 25.96 -29.99
N HIS A 5 17.46 24.95 -29.72
CA HIS A 5 16.35 25.04 -28.78
C HIS A 5 16.84 25.36 -27.36
N LYS A 6 16.20 26.31 -26.66
CA LYS A 6 16.60 26.77 -25.32
C LYS A 6 16.69 25.63 -24.30
N LYS A 7 15.69 24.72 -24.33
CA LYS A 7 15.68 23.52 -23.47
C LYS A 7 16.94 22.65 -23.60
N LEU A 8 17.53 22.53 -24.80
CA LEU A 8 18.74 21.73 -24.99
C LEU A 8 19.93 22.38 -24.28
N ARG A 9 20.01 23.72 -24.32
CA ARG A 9 21.05 24.47 -23.59
C ARG A 9 20.89 24.32 -22.08
N GLU A 10 19.66 24.44 -21.57
CA GLU A 10 19.35 24.23 -20.16
C GLU A 10 19.71 22.80 -19.71
N ALA A 11 19.30 21.77 -20.46
CA ALA A 11 19.60 20.37 -20.15
C ALA A 11 21.12 20.09 -20.10
N THR A 12 21.91 20.66 -21.01
CA THR A 12 23.37 20.45 -21.04
C THR A 12 24.11 21.14 -19.88
N SER A 13 23.47 22.10 -19.21
CA SER A 13 24.06 22.85 -18.09
C SER A 13 23.83 22.21 -16.73
N PHE A 14 22.93 21.24 -16.64
CA PHE A 14 22.54 20.57 -15.40
C PHE A 14 22.98 19.11 -15.39
N ASN A 15 23.61 18.67 -14.31
CA ASN A 15 23.95 17.26 -14.11
C ASN A 15 23.37 16.76 -12.77
N PRO A 16 22.30 15.94 -12.79
CA PRO A 16 21.65 15.46 -11.58
C PRO A 16 22.55 14.55 -10.74
N THR A 17 23.54 13.87 -11.32
CA THR A 17 24.38 12.92 -10.58
C THR A 17 25.34 13.58 -9.59
N LYS A 18 25.45 14.91 -9.62
CA LYS A 18 26.30 15.67 -8.69
C LYS A 18 25.57 16.09 -7.40
N LYS A 19 24.26 15.80 -7.29
CA LYS A 19 23.44 16.13 -6.12
C LYS A 19 23.19 14.91 -5.23
N SER A 20 24.26 14.38 -4.63
CA SER A 20 24.16 13.28 -3.67
C SER A 20 25.05 13.50 -2.44
N TYR A 21 24.58 13.02 -1.28
CA TYR A 21 25.32 13.08 -0.02
C TYR A 21 25.04 11.83 0.82
N SER A 22 25.70 11.66 1.96
CA SER A 22 25.47 10.52 2.86
C SER A 22 24.71 10.95 4.12
N MET A 23 23.80 10.11 4.61
CA MET A 23 23.10 10.31 5.87
C MET A 23 23.03 9.02 6.69
N GLU A 24 23.32 9.13 7.98
CA GLU A 24 23.23 8.02 8.94
C GLU A 24 21.79 7.64 9.26
N ILE A 25 21.55 6.35 9.52
CA ILE A 25 20.23 5.82 9.91
C ILE A 25 19.64 6.55 11.09
N ALA A 26 20.42 6.80 12.15
CA ALA A 26 19.92 7.49 13.33
C ALA A 26 19.44 8.91 13.01
N ASN A 27 20.14 9.64 12.13
CA ASN A 27 19.75 10.98 11.72
C ASN A 27 18.51 10.96 10.82
N MET A 28 18.39 10.00 9.91
CA MET A 28 17.16 9.81 9.12
C MET A 28 15.97 9.50 10.03
N CYS A 29 16.12 8.60 11.00
CA CYS A 29 15.04 8.24 11.92
C CYS A 29 14.58 9.43 12.77
N LYS A 30 15.50 10.25 13.28
CA LYS A 30 15.17 11.51 13.97
C LYS A 30 14.42 12.47 13.08
N LYS A 31 14.89 12.69 11.84
CA LYS A 31 14.19 13.53 10.87
C LYS A 31 12.81 13.01 10.50
N ILE A 32 12.60 11.69 10.43
CA ILE A 32 11.27 11.10 10.23
C ILE A 32 10.38 11.36 11.44
N LYS A 33 10.89 11.19 12.67
CA LYS A 33 10.15 11.47 13.91
C LYS A 33 9.70 12.92 14.02
N ASP A 34 10.55 13.85 13.57
CA ASP A 34 10.29 15.29 13.60
C ASP A 34 9.53 15.80 12.35
N ASP A 35 8.96 14.89 11.54
CA ASP A 35 8.27 15.19 10.28
C ASP A 35 9.09 16.01 9.26
N LYS A 36 10.43 15.97 9.33
CA LYS A 36 11.34 16.61 8.35
C LYS A 36 11.63 15.74 7.13
N ILE A 37 11.47 14.43 7.29
CA ILE A 37 11.47 13.45 6.20
C ILE A 37 10.08 12.79 6.19
N THR A 38 9.34 12.95 5.10
CA THR A 38 7.98 12.43 4.96
C THR A 38 7.81 11.69 3.63
N LEU A 39 6.62 11.14 3.41
CA LEU A 39 6.26 10.50 2.16
C LEU A 39 5.28 11.39 1.38
N PRO A 40 5.37 11.44 0.05
CA PRO A 40 4.33 12.06 -0.75
C PRO A 40 3.05 11.21 -0.71
N LEU A 41 1.89 11.86 -0.77
CA LEU A 41 0.57 11.23 -0.59
C LEU A 41 0.32 10.04 -1.54
N TYR A 42 0.85 10.10 -2.77
CA TYR A 42 0.67 9.06 -3.78
C TYR A 42 1.44 7.76 -3.50
N GLN A 43 2.40 7.76 -2.56
CA GLN A 43 3.14 6.54 -2.25
C GLN A 43 2.25 5.49 -1.60
N ARG A 44 2.51 4.23 -1.93
CA ARG A 44 1.75 3.07 -1.47
C ARG A 44 1.99 2.75 0.01
N ASP A 45 1.16 1.88 0.57
CA ASP A 45 1.39 1.34 1.89
C ASP A 45 2.63 0.43 1.92
N ILE A 46 3.12 0.18 3.13
CA ILE A 46 4.30 -0.64 3.39
C ILE A 46 4.02 -2.08 2.94
N SER A 47 4.80 -2.59 1.99
CA SER A 47 4.60 -3.88 1.33
C SER A 47 5.71 -4.90 1.63
N TRP A 48 6.68 -4.54 2.47
CA TRP A 48 7.72 -5.45 2.89
C TRP A 48 7.21 -6.46 3.91
N THR A 49 7.51 -7.74 3.66
CA THR A 49 7.31 -8.80 4.64
C THR A 49 8.33 -8.68 5.76
N PHE A 50 8.03 -9.22 6.94
CA PHE A 50 8.98 -9.28 8.05
C PHE A 50 10.32 -9.93 7.65
N LYS A 51 10.29 -10.90 6.73
CA LYS A 51 11.49 -11.52 6.20
C LYS A 51 12.40 -10.51 5.49
N LYS A 52 11.86 -9.64 4.63
CA LYS A 52 12.64 -8.58 3.97
C LYS A 52 13.23 -7.58 4.97
N SER A 53 12.48 -7.24 6.03
CA SER A 53 12.99 -6.39 7.11
C SER A 53 14.15 -7.04 7.86
N VAL A 54 14.05 -8.34 8.18
CA VAL A 54 15.14 -9.13 8.77
C VAL A 54 16.36 -9.20 7.84
N ASP A 55 16.14 -9.42 6.55
CA ASP A 55 17.22 -9.45 5.55
C ASP A 55 17.93 -8.10 5.47
N LEU A 56 17.19 -6.98 5.56
CA LEU A 56 17.79 -5.64 5.63
C LEU A 56 18.68 -5.47 6.86
N PHE A 57 18.19 -5.81 8.06
CA PHE A 57 19.00 -5.68 9.29
C PHE A 57 20.26 -6.55 9.25
N ASN A 58 20.14 -7.79 8.77
CA ASN A 58 21.29 -8.66 8.57
C ASN A 58 22.28 -8.09 7.56
N TYR A 59 21.80 -7.50 6.46
CA TYR A 59 22.65 -6.88 5.47
C TYR A 59 23.33 -5.60 5.98
N GLN A 60 22.64 -4.77 6.76
CA GLN A 60 23.25 -3.59 7.40
C GLN A 60 24.33 -3.99 8.42
N LEU A 61 24.14 -5.10 9.13
CA LEU A 61 25.11 -5.59 10.12
C LEU A 61 26.29 -6.35 9.49
N PHE A 62 26.08 -7.18 8.47
CA PHE A 62 27.08 -8.10 7.93
C PHE A 62 27.43 -7.91 6.46
N GLY A 63 26.67 -7.08 5.73
CA GLY A 63 26.86 -6.82 4.32
C GLY A 63 28.23 -6.22 4.02
N LYS A 64 28.79 -6.60 2.87
CA LYS A 64 30.11 -6.16 2.40
C LYS A 64 30.04 -4.94 1.47
N ALA A 65 28.82 -4.53 1.10
CA ALA A 65 28.55 -3.43 0.19
C ALA A 65 27.41 -2.55 0.75
N PRO A 66 27.34 -1.27 0.36
CA PRO A 66 26.25 -0.40 0.78
C PRO A 66 24.90 -0.88 0.22
N VAL A 67 23.83 -0.64 0.97
CA VAL A 67 22.45 -0.78 0.50
C VAL A 67 22.20 0.29 -0.57
N SER A 68 21.26 0.03 -1.48
CA SER A 68 20.86 0.96 -2.54
C SER A 68 20.53 2.36 -1.98
N PRO A 69 20.81 3.43 -2.75
CA PRO A 69 20.50 4.81 -2.36
C PRO A 69 19.04 5.05 -1.98
N ILE A 70 18.79 6.15 -1.29
CA ILE A 70 17.46 6.72 -1.06
C ILE A 70 17.31 7.93 -1.99
N SER A 71 16.17 8.07 -2.65
CA SER A 71 15.91 9.21 -3.53
C SER A 71 14.92 10.16 -2.86
N ILE A 72 15.29 11.43 -2.77
CA ILE A 72 14.54 12.46 -2.07
C ILE A 72 14.27 13.63 -3.02
N ASN A 73 13.04 14.12 -3.01
CA ASN A 73 12.70 15.45 -3.51
C ASN A 73 12.73 16.43 -2.34
N GLN A 74 13.61 17.43 -2.43
CA GLN A 74 13.66 18.53 -1.47
C GLN A 74 12.67 19.61 -1.89
N ILE A 75 11.74 19.92 -0.99
CA ILE A 75 10.69 20.90 -1.22
C ILE A 75 11.20 22.27 -0.74
N ASN A 76 11.30 23.21 -1.68
CA ASN A 76 11.75 24.58 -1.42
C ASN A 76 10.70 25.64 -1.82
N ASN A 77 9.77 25.34 -2.73
CA ASN A 77 8.75 26.27 -3.27
C ASN A 77 7.31 25.72 -3.19
N GLU A 78 6.32 26.60 -3.42
CA GLU A 78 4.85 26.44 -3.21
C GLU A 78 4.13 25.26 -3.90
N ASN A 79 4.78 24.49 -4.77
CA ASN A 79 4.19 23.31 -5.40
C ASN A 79 4.29 22.08 -4.50
N LEU A 80 3.53 22.11 -3.42
CA LEU A 80 3.50 21.07 -2.38
C LEU A 80 2.61 19.91 -2.84
N VAL A 81 3.24 18.80 -3.23
CA VAL A 81 2.55 17.50 -3.15
C VAL A 81 2.21 17.29 -1.68
N PRO A 82 0.94 17.00 -1.31
CA PRO A 82 0.60 16.74 0.08
C PRO A 82 1.47 15.63 0.67
N GLN A 83 1.90 15.81 1.91
CA GLN A 83 2.80 14.90 2.59
C GLN A 83 2.07 14.11 3.66
N ILE A 84 2.56 12.91 3.94
CA ILE A 84 2.04 12.01 4.98
C ILE A 84 3.16 11.43 5.83
N SER A 85 2.83 11.12 7.08
CA SER A 85 3.74 10.46 8.02
C SER A 85 4.07 9.02 7.61
N PHE A 86 5.19 8.48 8.12
CA PHE A 86 5.69 7.16 7.73
C PHE A 86 4.87 5.98 8.25
N ILE A 87 4.35 6.08 9.47
CA ILE A 87 3.69 4.96 10.17
C ILE A 87 2.18 5.07 9.99
N ASP A 88 1.58 6.12 10.53
CA ASP A 88 0.13 6.29 10.59
C ASP A 88 -0.45 6.86 9.29
N ARG A 89 0.41 7.38 8.41
CA ARG A 89 0.05 7.91 7.09
C ARG A 89 -0.95 9.07 7.19
N GLU A 90 -0.84 9.81 8.29
CA GLU A 90 -1.60 11.03 8.57
C GLU A 90 -1.05 12.18 7.74
N ILE A 91 -1.94 13.10 7.32
CA ILE A 91 -1.55 14.28 6.55
C ILE A 91 -0.72 15.19 7.43
N VAL A 92 0.49 15.52 6.96
CA VAL A 92 1.37 16.49 7.61
C VAL A 92 0.87 17.88 7.24
N ASP A 93 0.72 18.74 8.25
CA ASP A 93 0.27 20.11 8.03
C ASP A 93 1.27 20.87 7.14
N ASN A 94 0.75 21.48 6.08
CA ASN A 94 1.52 22.30 5.14
C ASN A 94 2.24 23.46 5.85
N SER A 95 1.72 23.95 6.99
CA SER A 95 2.40 24.98 7.79
C SER A 95 3.72 24.50 8.42
N GLY A 96 3.88 23.19 8.60
CA GLY A 96 5.10 22.53 9.09
C GLY A 96 6.11 22.20 8.00
N ILE A 97 5.73 22.29 6.72
CA ILE A 97 6.61 22.01 5.59
C ILE A 97 7.45 23.24 5.30
N GLN A 98 8.64 23.29 5.89
CA GLN A 98 9.60 24.38 5.75
C GLN A 98 10.50 24.19 4.51
N ALA A 99 11.19 25.25 4.12
CA ALA A 99 12.20 25.19 3.07
C ALA A 99 13.34 24.26 3.52
N ASP A 100 13.58 23.17 2.77
CA ASP A 100 14.47 22.03 3.05
C ASP A 100 13.79 20.70 3.40
N HIS A 101 12.44 20.68 3.46
CA HIS A 101 11.68 19.48 3.74
C HIS A 101 11.95 18.35 2.73
N GLN A 102 12.09 17.13 3.23
CA GLN A 102 12.56 15.99 2.45
C GLN A 102 11.43 14.99 2.17
N SER A 103 10.92 14.99 0.93
CA SER A 103 9.91 14.04 0.48
C SER A 103 10.56 12.83 -0.16
N VAL A 104 10.34 11.63 0.38
CA VAL A 104 10.99 10.41 -0.11
C VAL A 104 10.31 9.90 -1.37
N VAL A 105 11.05 9.89 -2.48
CA VAL A 105 10.59 9.36 -3.77
C VAL A 105 10.84 7.85 -3.85
N ASP A 106 12.01 7.36 -3.44
CA ASP A 106 12.31 5.92 -3.32
C ASP A 106 13.04 5.60 -2.01
N GLY A 107 12.78 4.40 -1.47
CA GLY A 107 13.42 3.91 -0.26
C GLY A 107 12.53 3.88 0.98
N GLN A 108 11.24 4.19 0.82
CA GLN A 108 10.21 4.15 1.86
C GLN A 108 10.32 2.91 2.75
N GLN A 109 10.43 1.70 2.18
CA GLN A 109 10.42 0.46 2.96
C GLN A 109 11.67 0.28 3.83
N ARG A 110 12.82 0.75 3.34
CA ARG A 110 14.09 0.70 4.08
C ARG A 110 14.03 1.67 5.27
N LEU A 111 13.57 2.88 5.03
CA LEU A 111 13.41 3.91 6.06
C LEU A 111 12.39 3.48 7.11
N THR A 112 11.21 3.03 6.69
CA THR A 112 10.16 2.52 7.59
C THR A 112 10.68 1.38 8.47
N THR A 113 11.41 0.41 7.89
CA THR A 113 11.95 -0.73 8.64
C THR A 113 12.88 -0.27 9.76
N ASN A 114 13.82 0.64 9.46
CA ASN A 114 14.71 1.18 10.50
C ASN A 114 13.93 2.01 11.51
N PHE A 115 12.98 2.82 11.06
CA PHE A 115 12.20 3.70 11.92
C PHE A 115 11.32 2.92 12.91
N LYS A 116 10.65 1.84 12.48
CA LYS A 116 9.88 0.96 13.37
C LYS A 116 10.74 0.37 14.48
N ALA A 117 11.98 -0.04 14.18
CA ALA A 117 12.91 -0.47 15.22
C ALA A 117 13.36 0.69 16.12
N PHE A 118 13.60 1.87 15.55
CA PHE A 118 14.03 3.07 16.28
C PHE A 118 13.01 3.54 17.33
N ILE A 119 11.71 3.38 17.06
CA ILE A 119 10.63 3.76 17.99
C ILE A 119 10.07 2.58 18.81
N ASN A 120 10.66 1.38 18.70
CA ASN A 120 10.14 0.15 19.31
C ASN A 120 8.67 -0.16 18.95
N HIS A 121 8.33 -0.07 17.66
CA HIS A 121 6.98 -0.31 17.17
C HIS A 121 6.52 -1.77 17.39
N GLU A 122 5.26 -1.98 17.77
CA GLU A 122 4.72 -3.28 18.15
C GLU A 122 4.84 -4.36 17.05
N ASP A 123 4.61 -4.00 15.79
CA ASP A 123 4.81 -4.91 14.64
C ASP A 123 6.16 -5.64 14.64
N PHE A 124 7.20 -5.03 15.22
CA PHE A 124 8.56 -5.57 15.21
C PHE A 124 8.93 -6.32 16.50
N ARG A 125 7.96 -6.54 17.40
CA ARG A 125 8.16 -7.24 18.68
C ARG A 125 8.76 -8.65 18.53
N ASN A 126 8.45 -9.33 17.44
CA ASN A 126 8.91 -10.70 17.14
C ASN A 126 10.19 -10.76 16.29
N ILE A 127 10.78 -9.60 15.96
CA ILE A 127 12.08 -9.54 15.28
C ILE A 127 13.15 -9.34 16.35
N VAL A 128 14.10 -10.27 16.41
CA VAL A 128 15.16 -10.26 17.42
C VAL A 128 16.53 -10.39 16.79
N LEU A 129 17.55 -9.81 17.43
CA LEU A 129 18.92 -10.24 17.27
C LEU A 129 19.15 -11.47 18.14
N ASP A 130 19.45 -12.60 17.51
CA ASP A 130 19.87 -13.83 18.19
C ASP A 130 21.39 -13.81 18.30
N VAL A 131 21.91 -13.44 19.47
CA VAL A 131 23.35 -13.28 19.69
C VAL A 131 24.10 -14.62 19.61
N SER A 132 23.42 -15.73 19.93
CA SER A 132 24.00 -17.07 19.85
C SER A 132 24.21 -17.53 18.40
N ARG A 133 23.39 -17.01 17.48
CA ARG A 133 23.44 -17.33 16.04
C ARG A 133 24.00 -16.22 15.17
N ALA A 134 24.39 -15.09 15.78
CA ALA A 134 24.89 -13.90 15.11
C ALA A 134 24.01 -13.44 13.93
N LYS A 135 22.67 -13.37 14.12
CA LYS A 135 21.76 -12.88 13.08
C LYS A 135 20.45 -12.34 13.63
N PHE A 136 19.85 -11.42 12.88
CA PHE A 136 18.44 -11.07 13.04
C PHE A 136 17.56 -12.20 12.52
N ARG A 137 16.45 -12.46 13.21
CA ARG A 137 15.47 -13.48 12.85
C ARG A 137 14.09 -13.15 13.41
N ILE A 138 13.08 -13.80 12.84
CA ILE A 138 11.74 -13.84 13.40
C ILE A 138 11.68 -14.99 14.41
N ILE A 139 10.95 -14.79 15.50
CA ILE A 139 10.64 -15.83 16.49
C ILE A 139 9.13 -15.95 16.70
N GLU A 140 8.71 -17.13 17.15
CA GLU A 140 7.35 -17.41 17.61
C GLU A 140 7.40 -17.44 19.15
N GLY A 141 6.69 -16.51 19.80
CA GLY A 141 6.67 -16.39 21.26
C GLY A 141 7.70 -15.42 21.84
N ALA A 142 7.92 -15.52 23.15
CA ALA A 142 8.74 -14.58 23.90
C ALA A 142 10.25 -14.79 23.64
N PRO A 143 11.05 -13.72 23.55
CA PRO A 143 12.50 -13.82 23.44
C PRO A 143 13.13 -14.52 24.64
N ASN A 144 14.01 -15.49 24.36
CA ASN A 144 14.89 -16.06 25.39
C ASN A 144 16.09 -15.11 25.68
N ASP A 145 16.98 -15.52 26.59
CA ASP A 145 18.08 -14.65 27.05
C ASP A 145 19.16 -14.38 26.00
N SER A 146 19.24 -15.22 24.95
CA SER A 146 20.12 -14.97 23.80
C SER A 146 19.46 -14.12 22.70
N GLN A 147 18.23 -13.64 22.93
CA GLN A 147 17.42 -12.97 21.93
C GLN A 147 17.00 -11.59 22.42
N ILE A 148 17.45 -10.57 21.70
CA ILE A 148 17.16 -9.17 22.03
C ILE A 148 16.21 -8.62 20.98
N PRO A 149 15.00 -8.16 21.35
CA PRO A 149 14.08 -7.50 20.43
C PRO A 149 14.76 -6.35 19.69
N VAL A 150 14.53 -6.25 18.38
CA VAL A 150 15.16 -5.22 17.55
C VAL A 150 14.73 -3.81 17.96
N GLY A 151 13.47 -3.67 18.38
CA GLY A 151 12.92 -2.43 18.90
C GLY A 151 13.53 -1.99 20.22
N VAL A 152 14.04 -2.93 21.02
CA VAL A 152 14.79 -2.66 22.25
C VAL A 152 16.24 -2.28 21.93
N LEU A 153 16.89 -3.08 21.08
CA LEU A 153 18.29 -2.91 20.72
C LEU A 153 18.56 -1.57 20.01
N LEU A 154 17.72 -1.24 19.04
CA LEU A 154 17.92 -0.11 18.13
C LEU A 154 17.08 1.13 18.48
N ASN A 155 16.40 1.11 19.64
CA ASN A 155 15.56 2.22 20.09
C ASN A 155 16.33 3.54 20.14
N GLU A 156 15.66 4.68 20.04
CA GLU A 156 16.30 5.98 20.24
C GLU A 156 16.82 6.18 21.68
N ASP A 157 16.10 5.67 22.69
CA ASP A 157 16.48 5.77 24.09
C ASP A 157 17.45 4.63 24.45
N ASN A 158 18.65 5.00 24.89
CA ASN A 158 19.66 4.04 25.34
C ASN A 158 19.18 3.27 26.59
N LYS A 159 18.40 3.92 27.46
CA LYS A 159 17.95 3.33 28.72
C LYS A 159 17.08 2.10 28.50
N LEU A 160 16.32 2.07 27.41
CA LEU A 160 15.43 0.96 27.11
C LEU A 160 16.18 -0.36 26.92
N LEU A 161 17.39 -0.32 26.34
CA LEU A 161 18.29 -1.48 26.25
C LEU A 161 18.90 -1.82 27.63
N GLU A 162 19.36 -0.81 28.37
CA GLU A 162 19.95 -0.99 29.70
C GLU A 162 18.97 -1.65 30.67
N ASP A 163 17.78 -1.08 30.81
CA ASP A 163 16.71 -1.56 31.68
C ASP A 163 16.27 -2.99 31.31
N TYR A 164 16.18 -3.29 30.01
CA TYR A 164 15.85 -4.63 29.52
C TYR A 164 16.91 -5.66 29.95
N LEU A 165 18.18 -5.33 29.84
CA LEU A 165 19.28 -6.22 30.21
C LEU A 165 19.45 -6.34 31.72
N ILE A 166 19.24 -5.27 32.48
CA ILE A 166 19.25 -5.29 33.96
C ILE A 166 18.16 -6.21 34.47
N LYS A 167 16.94 -6.08 33.94
CA LYS A 167 15.79 -6.92 34.34
C LYS A 167 16.03 -8.42 34.09
N LYS A 168 16.86 -8.76 33.10
CA LYS A 168 17.22 -10.15 32.76
C LYS A 168 18.54 -10.62 33.37
N ASP A 169 19.24 -9.79 34.13
CA ASP A 169 20.59 -10.08 34.64
C ASP A 169 21.63 -10.40 33.53
N LEU A 170 21.52 -9.70 32.39
CA LEU A 170 22.36 -9.91 31.20
C LEU A 170 23.24 -8.70 30.86
N ILE A 171 23.20 -7.63 31.65
CA ILE A 171 23.90 -6.38 31.33
C ILE A 171 25.42 -6.59 31.23
N SER A 172 26.03 -7.29 32.18
CA SER A 172 27.48 -7.51 32.19
C SER A 172 27.97 -8.39 31.04
N SER A 173 27.12 -9.29 30.52
CA SER A 173 27.51 -10.25 29.49
C SER A 173 27.23 -9.73 28.07
N LEU A 174 26.10 -9.07 27.85
CA LEU A 174 25.65 -8.70 26.50
C LEU A 174 25.81 -7.22 26.17
N TYR A 175 25.80 -6.31 27.13
CA TYR A 175 25.81 -4.87 26.84
C TYR A 175 27.01 -4.41 25.99
N PRO A 176 28.26 -4.84 26.24
CA PRO A 176 29.40 -4.38 25.44
C PRO A 176 29.31 -4.72 23.95
N VAL A 177 28.79 -5.90 23.60
CA VAL A 177 28.63 -6.32 22.20
C VAL A 177 27.40 -5.68 21.57
N LEU A 178 26.29 -5.56 22.31
CA LEU A 178 25.06 -4.97 21.80
C LEU A 178 25.21 -3.48 21.48
N ILE A 179 25.99 -2.74 22.27
CA ILE A 179 26.32 -1.34 21.96
C ILE A 179 27.11 -1.24 20.65
N GLN A 180 28.06 -2.14 20.39
CA GLN A 180 28.79 -2.14 19.10
C GLN A 180 27.87 -2.43 17.91
N VAL A 181 26.96 -3.39 18.05
CA VAL A 181 25.96 -3.69 17.02
C VAL A 181 25.06 -2.47 16.77
N ARG A 182 24.55 -1.87 17.85
CA ARG A 182 23.72 -0.67 17.79
C ARG A 182 24.45 0.49 17.11
N SER A 183 25.65 0.83 17.57
CA SER A 183 26.46 1.91 16.99
C SER A 183 26.69 1.69 15.50
N LYS A 184 27.06 0.47 15.09
CA LYS A 184 27.29 0.16 13.68
C LYS A 184 26.04 0.36 12.81
N ILE A 185 24.87 -0.06 13.29
CA ILE A 185 23.62 0.11 12.55
C ILE A 185 23.19 1.57 12.55
N HIS A 186 23.24 2.26 13.69
CA HIS A 186 22.86 3.67 13.80
C HIS A 186 23.73 4.58 12.92
N SER A 187 25.04 4.32 12.84
CA SER A 187 25.99 5.05 11.99
C SER A 187 26.08 4.51 10.56
N TYR A 188 25.24 3.55 10.18
CA TYR A 188 25.19 3.06 8.81
C TYR A 188 24.72 4.19 7.89
N ASN A 189 25.48 4.49 6.85
CA ASN A 189 25.19 5.60 5.94
C ASN A 189 24.47 5.13 4.68
N TYR A 190 23.36 5.79 4.34
CA TYR A 190 22.76 5.71 3.02
C TYR A 190 23.26 6.84 2.14
N THR A 191 23.53 6.52 0.87
CA THR A 191 23.64 7.55 -0.17
C THR A 191 22.25 8.11 -0.44
N ILE A 192 22.11 9.44 -0.35
CA ILE A 192 20.89 10.18 -0.65
C ILE A 192 21.07 10.87 -1.98
N ASN A 193 20.20 10.60 -2.95
CA ASN A 193 20.12 11.34 -4.22
C ASN A 193 19.04 12.41 -4.07
N ILE A 194 19.39 13.67 -4.33
CA ILE A 194 18.46 14.80 -4.21
C ILE A 194 18.06 15.31 -5.58
N ALA A 195 16.75 15.47 -5.76
CA ALA A 195 16.18 16.44 -6.69
C ALA A 195 15.50 17.57 -5.89
N GLU A 196 15.29 18.72 -6.51
CA GLU A 196 14.66 19.88 -5.87
C GLU A 196 13.41 20.27 -6.63
N ASN A 197 12.34 20.58 -5.89
CA ASN A 197 11.10 21.16 -6.41
C ASN A 197 10.46 20.39 -7.58
N LEU A 198 10.56 19.06 -7.60
CA LEU A 198 9.86 18.25 -8.58
C LEU A 198 8.34 18.37 -8.38
N THR A 199 7.61 18.56 -9.48
CA THR A 199 6.14 18.47 -9.52
C THR A 199 5.66 17.04 -9.21
N GLU A 200 4.36 16.86 -8.94
CA GLU A 200 3.77 15.52 -8.70
C GLU A 200 4.12 14.55 -9.84
N ASP A 201 3.92 14.97 -11.09
CA ASP A 201 4.18 14.14 -12.28
C ASP A 201 5.66 13.79 -12.42
N GLU A 202 6.58 14.73 -12.17
CA GLU A 202 8.03 14.50 -12.25
C GLU A 202 8.52 13.56 -11.14
N GLN A 203 7.97 13.67 -9.92
CA GLN A 203 8.34 12.74 -8.84
C GLN A 203 7.87 11.32 -9.16
N ILE A 204 6.70 11.17 -9.79
CA ILE A 204 6.14 9.88 -10.18
C ILE A 204 6.93 9.28 -11.34
N GLU A 205 7.25 10.06 -12.37
CA GLU A 205 8.13 9.63 -13.45
C GLU A 205 9.47 9.14 -12.90
N TRP A 206 10.06 9.90 -11.96
CA TRP A 206 11.31 9.50 -11.33
C TRP A 206 11.17 8.19 -10.53
N PHE A 207 10.09 8.04 -9.76
CA PHE A 207 9.78 6.80 -9.05
C PHE A 207 9.65 5.60 -10.00
N GLU A 208 8.98 5.77 -11.14
CA GLU A 208 8.81 4.70 -12.13
C GLU A 208 10.14 4.29 -12.76
N ILE A 209 11.01 5.26 -13.08
CA ILE A 209 12.36 5.00 -13.60
C ILE A 209 13.20 4.24 -12.56
N LEU A 210 13.16 4.65 -11.29
CA LEU A 210 13.94 4.01 -10.23
C LEU A 210 13.52 2.55 -9.98
N ASN A 211 12.24 2.23 -10.19
CA ASN A 211 11.72 0.86 -10.05
C ASN A 211 11.91 0.00 -11.32
N ASN A 212 12.59 0.50 -12.36
CA ASN A 212 13.20 -0.25 -13.48
C ASN A 212 12.42 -1.51 -13.96
N ALA A 213 11.13 -1.37 -14.32
CA ALA A 213 10.23 -2.45 -14.77
C ALA A 213 9.58 -3.33 -13.68
N GLY A 214 9.37 -2.82 -12.45
CA GLY A 214 8.62 -3.48 -11.40
C GLY A 214 7.59 -2.58 -10.72
N SER A 215 6.29 -2.81 -11.01
CA SER A 215 5.11 -2.14 -10.45
C SER A 215 5.02 -0.62 -10.68
N ARG A 216 4.36 -0.21 -11.78
CA ARG A 216 3.85 1.16 -11.97
C ARG A 216 2.98 1.55 -10.78
N VAL A 217 3.07 2.79 -10.32
CA VAL A 217 1.97 3.37 -9.53
C VAL A 217 0.83 3.49 -10.52
N THR A 218 -0.18 2.62 -10.42
CA THR A 218 -1.27 2.67 -11.40
C THR A 218 -1.97 4.02 -11.28
N THR A 219 -2.44 4.59 -12.39
CA THR A 219 -3.28 5.82 -12.40
C THR A 219 -4.36 5.76 -11.32
N LEU A 220 -4.95 4.59 -11.11
CA LEU A 220 -5.88 4.26 -10.04
C LEU A 220 -5.40 4.61 -8.62
N GLN A 221 -4.16 4.27 -8.29
CA GLN A 221 -3.56 4.50 -6.96
C GLN A 221 -3.29 5.98 -6.73
N MET A 222 -2.82 6.70 -7.77
CA MET A 222 -2.64 8.16 -7.73
C MET A 222 -3.97 8.89 -7.61
N ALA A 223 -4.98 8.43 -8.34
CA ALA A 223 -6.33 8.96 -8.31
C ALA A 223 -6.88 8.88 -6.87
N PHE A 224 -6.75 7.73 -6.22
CA PHE A 224 -7.29 7.55 -4.88
C PHE A 224 -6.47 8.11 -3.74
N SER A 225 -5.15 8.29 -3.90
CA SER A 225 -4.37 8.97 -2.87
C SER A 225 -4.92 10.38 -2.62
N LYS A 226 -5.41 11.06 -3.66
CA LYS A 226 -6.05 12.39 -3.55
C LYS A 226 -7.32 12.38 -2.68
N LEU A 227 -8.01 11.25 -2.53
CA LEU A 227 -9.18 11.14 -1.67
C LEU A 227 -8.86 11.21 -0.17
N LYS A 228 -7.62 10.91 0.24
CA LYS A 228 -7.19 11.07 1.64
C LYS A 228 -7.34 12.51 2.13
N ILE A 229 -7.14 13.49 1.24
CA ILE A 229 -7.34 14.93 1.52
C ILE A 229 -8.79 15.19 1.99
N HIS A 230 -9.73 14.36 1.56
CA HIS A 230 -11.14 14.43 1.91
C HIS A 230 -11.54 13.42 3.00
N ASN A 231 -10.60 12.98 3.85
CA ASN A 231 -10.81 12.02 4.93
C ASN A 231 -11.41 10.68 4.47
N LEU A 232 -10.99 10.21 3.29
CA LEU A 232 -11.35 8.90 2.77
C LEU A 232 -10.10 8.18 2.26
N ASP A 233 -9.63 7.21 3.02
CA ASP A 233 -8.57 6.29 2.61
C ASP A 233 -9.21 5.05 1.97
N ILE A 234 -9.21 4.96 0.64
CA ILE A 234 -9.85 3.83 -0.05
C ILE A 234 -9.22 2.48 0.32
N TYR A 235 -7.97 2.45 0.78
CA TYR A 235 -7.31 1.21 1.16
C TYR A 235 -7.87 0.70 2.48
N ILE A 236 -7.92 1.57 3.48
CA ILE A 236 -8.43 1.25 4.82
C ILE A 236 -9.96 1.14 4.81
N ASN A 237 -10.65 2.07 4.16
CA ASN A 237 -12.10 2.18 4.21
C ASN A 237 -12.82 1.25 3.24
N TYR A 238 -12.14 0.68 2.24
CA TYR A 238 -12.79 -0.17 1.24
C TYR A 238 -12.01 -1.42 0.83
N THR A 239 -10.84 -1.29 0.19
CA THR A 239 -10.18 -2.47 -0.43
C THR A 239 -9.72 -3.50 0.61
N LYS A 240 -9.31 -3.07 1.81
CA LYS A 240 -9.01 -3.98 2.93
C LYS A 240 -10.29 -4.66 3.45
N PRO A 241 -11.35 -3.95 3.86
CA PRO A 241 -12.63 -4.57 4.23
C PRO A 241 -13.20 -5.54 3.20
N PHE A 242 -13.12 -5.20 1.91
CA PHE A 242 -13.55 -6.07 0.81
C PHE A 242 -12.79 -7.40 0.83
N ARG A 243 -11.45 -7.34 0.89
CA ARG A 243 -10.59 -8.53 0.90
C ARG A 243 -10.75 -9.35 2.17
N ASP A 244 -10.81 -8.68 3.32
CA ASP A 244 -10.99 -9.36 4.60
C ASP A 244 -12.31 -10.18 4.57
N LYS A 245 -13.42 -9.60 4.09
CA LYS A 245 -14.68 -10.33 3.89
C LYS A 245 -14.54 -11.54 2.95
N VAL A 246 -13.90 -11.39 1.78
CA VAL A 246 -13.75 -12.53 0.85
C VAL A 246 -12.85 -13.63 1.43
N ARG A 247 -11.79 -13.26 2.16
CA ARG A 247 -10.91 -14.20 2.86
C ARG A 247 -11.64 -14.96 3.96
N ASP A 248 -12.51 -14.31 4.71
CA ASP A 248 -13.28 -14.94 5.80
C ASP A 248 -14.20 -16.07 5.29
N TYR A 249 -14.54 -16.05 3.99
CA TYR A 249 -15.28 -17.12 3.29
C TYR A 249 -14.37 -18.14 2.57
N GLY A 250 -13.06 -18.11 2.80
CA GLY A 250 -12.09 -19.07 2.24
C GLY A 250 -11.70 -18.82 0.78
N LEU A 251 -12.04 -17.66 0.21
CA LEU A 251 -11.85 -17.37 -1.22
C LEU A 251 -10.60 -16.51 -1.52
N ASP A 252 -9.61 -16.47 -0.61
CA ASP A 252 -8.38 -15.65 -0.75
C ASP A 252 -7.57 -16.04 -2.01
N GLU A 253 -7.58 -17.33 -2.38
CA GLU A 253 -6.84 -17.85 -3.54
C GLU A 253 -7.30 -17.24 -4.88
N LEU A 254 -8.52 -16.68 -4.94
CA LEU A 254 -9.05 -15.99 -6.12
C LEU A 254 -8.40 -14.61 -6.36
N PHE A 255 -7.61 -14.08 -5.41
CA PHE A 255 -6.86 -12.80 -5.53
C PHE A 255 -5.43 -12.98 -6.06
N ASN A 256 -5.27 -13.80 -7.10
CA ASN A 256 -3.98 -14.04 -7.75
C ASN A 256 -4.01 -13.54 -9.20
N PRO A 257 -3.05 -12.70 -9.66
CA PRO A 257 -1.85 -12.17 -8.99
C PRO A 257 -2.12 -10.98 -8.05
N PHE A 258 -1.19 -10.71 -7.12
CA PHE A 258 -1.29 -9.64 -6.10
C PHE A 258 -1.75 -8.27 -6.62
N THR A 259 -1.48 -7.93 -7.88
CA THR A 259 -1.95 -6.68 -8.52
C THR A 259 -3.47 -6.55 -8.52
N THR A 260 -4.20 -7.67 -8.42
CA THR A 260 -5.66 -7.70 -8.44
C THR A 260 -6.30 -7.35 -7.10
N ASN A 261 -5.52 -7.30 -6.02
CA ASN A 261 -5.94 -6.88 -4.69
C ASN A 261 -6.56 -5.48 -4.63
N VAL A 262 -6.26 -4.64 -5.63
CA VAL A 262 -6.84 -3.30 -5.76
C VAL A 262 -7.82 -3.26 -6.93
N SER A 263 -7.48 -3.82 -8.10
CA SER A 263 -8.34 -3.68 -9.28
C SER A 263 -9.70 -4.38 -9.14
N TYR A 264 -9.79 -5.52 -8.45
CA TYR A 264 -11.06 -6.23 -8.27
C TYR A 264 -12.05 -5.46 -7.38
N PRO A 265 -11.69 -5.03 -6.14
CA PRO A 265 -12.60 -4.21 -5.34
C PRO A 265 -13.03 -2.95 -6.09
N ILE A 266 -12.11 -2.28 -6.79
CA ILE A 266 -12.44 -1.04 -7.50
C ILE A 266 -13.43 -1.29 -8.64
N ALA A 267 -13.24 -2.33 -9.44
CA ALA A 267 -14.20 -2.66 -10.49
C ALA A 267 -15.60 -2.96 -9.92
N ALA A 268 -15.67 -3.56 -8.74
CA ALA A 268 -16.94 -3.83 -8.05
C ALA A 268 -17.72 -2.56 -7.63
N LEU A 269 -17.09 -1.38 -7.61
CA LEU A 269 -17.80 -0.11 -7.33
C LEU A 269 -18.67 0.34 -8.51
N ASN A 270 -18.42 -0.15 -9.73
CA ASN A 270 -19.09 0.33 -10.94
C ASN A 270 -20.62 0.20 -10.87
N PRO A 271 -21.22 -0.94 -10.46
CA PRO A 271 -22.67 -1.09 -10.45
C PRO A 271 -23.34 -0.19 -9.40
N ALA A 272 -22.74 -0.04 -8.22
CA ALA A 272 -23.20 0.90 -7.20
C ALA A 272 -23.12 2.37 -7.68
N TYR A 273 -22.08 2.72 -8.44
CA TYR A 273 -21.99 4.02 -9.11
C TYR A 273 -23.15 4.22 -10.11
N GLU A 274 -23.46 3.21 -10.94
CA GLU A 274 -24.58 3.31 -11.88
C GLU A 274 -25.92 3.53 -11.18
N VAL A 275 -26.14 2.85 -10.04
CA VAL A 275 -27.35 3.02 -9.23
C VAL A 275 -27.43 4.43 -8.65
N LEU A 276 -26.38 4.87 -7.96
CA LEU A 276 -26.44 6.07 -7.13
C LEU A 276 -26.18 7.36 -7.91
N VAL A 277 -25.46 7.30 -9.04
CA VAL A 277 -25.05 8.47 -9.82
C VAL A 277 -25.73 8.51 -11.19
N LYS A 278 -25.87 7.36 -11.87
CA LYS A 278 -26.45 7.28 -13.23
C LYS A 278 -27.91 6.84 -13.27
N GLN A 279 -28.62 6.90 -12.13
CA GLN A 279 -30.06 6.57 -12.07
C GLN A 279 -30.38 5.17 -12.62
N LYS A 280 -29.53 4.19 -12.33
CA LYS A 280 -29.62 2.80 -12.81
C LYS A 280 -29.55 2.63 -14.34
N ILE A 281 -29.03 3.59 -15.10
CA ILE A 281 -28.82 3.37 -16.54
C ILE A 281 -27.54 2.56 -16.75
N HIS A 282 -27.68 1.26 -17.03
CA HIS A 282 -26.55 0.35 -17.28
C HIS A 282 -25.88 0.63 -18.62
N ASN A 283 -24.55 0.55 -18.64
CA ASN A 283 -23.74 0.51 -19.84
C ASN A 283 -22.69 -0.60 -19.74
N ASN A 284 -22.45 -1.33 -20.83
CA ASN A 284 -21.52 -2.45 -20.88
C ASN A 284 -20.13 -2.14 -20.31
N ASN A 285 -19.65 -0.90 -20.43
CA ASN A 285 -18.34 -0.49 -19.90
C ASN A 285 -18.33 -0.24 -18.38
N TYR A 286 -19.41 -0.55 -17.66
CA TYR A 286 -19.52 -0.52 -16.20
C TYR A 286 -19.65 -1.93 -15.61
N ALA A 287 -19.37 -2.97 -16.41
CA ALA A 287 -19.22 -4.30 -15.86
C ALA A 287 -18.13 -4.31 -14.76
N PRO A 288 -18.28 -5.10 -13.69
CA PRO A 288 -17.31 -5.16 -12.60
C PRO A 288 -16.09 -6.01 -12.99
N ILE A 289 -15.40 -5.62 -14.07
CA ILE A 289 -14.16 -6.23 -14.56
C ILE A 289 -12.99 -5.25 -14.44
N PRO A 290 -11.76 -5.72 -14.16
CA PRO A 290 -10.59 -4.84 -13.99
C PRO A 290 -10.29 -3.88 -15.15
N SER A 291 -10.63 -4.24 -16.38
CA SER A 291 -10.42 -3.37 -17.54
C SER A 291 -11.38 -2.18 -17.61
N ASP A 292 -12.44 -2.21 -16.80
CA ASP A 292 -13.56 -1.29 -16.87
C ASP A 292 -13.64 -0.39 -15.63
N THR A 293 -12.60 -0.33 -14.82
CA THR A 293 -12.53 0.58 -13.67
C THR A 293 -12.82 2.02 -14.10
N LYS A 294 -13.48 2.78 -13.20
CA LYS A 294 -13.96 4.15 -13.45
C LYS A 294 -13.30 5.14 -12.50
N GLU A 295 -12.01 4.99 -12.26
CA GLU A 295 -11.25 5.81 -11.30
C GLU A 295 -11.40 7.31 -11.50
N ASP A 296 -11.25 7.78 -12.73
CA ASP A 296 -11.34 9.21 -13.07
C ASP A 296 -12.72 9.80 -12.78
N LEU A 297 -13.77 8.97 -12.73
CA LEU A 297 -15.11 9.39 -12.35
C LEU A 297 -15.28 9.34 -10.84
N LEU A 298 -14.77 8.28 -10.19
CA LEU A 298 -14.87 8.09 -8.73
C LEU A 298 -14.16 9.22 -7.97
N ILE A 299 -13.01 9.70 -8.44
CA ILE A 299 -12.27 10.79 -7.77
C ILE A 299 -12.92 12.17 -7.90
N LYS A 300 -13.84 12.33 -8.85
CA LYS A 300 -14.58 13.59 -9.05
C LYS A 300 -15.83 13.67 -8.16
N LEU A 301 -16.17 12.58 -7.48
CA LEU A 301 -17.31 12.55 -6.57
C LEU A 301 -16.96 13.21 -5.24
N GLU A 302 -17.97 13.79 -4.60
CA GLU A 302 -17.87 14.19 -3.21
C GLU A 302 -17.65 12.98 -2.30
N ALA A 303 -16.90 13.17 -1.21
CA ALA A 303 -16.53 12.10 -0.29
C ALA A 303 -17.76 11.34 0.26
N ASN A 304 -18.86 12.04 0.55
CA ASN A 304 -20.09 11.40 1.02
C ASN A 304 -20.70 10.48 -0.03
N LYS A 305 -20.75 10.92 -1.29
CA LYS A 305 -21.29 10.11 -2.39
C LYS A 305 -20.44 8.86 -2.63
N LEU A 306 -19.12 8.99 -2.52
CA LEU A 306 -18.22 7.84 -2.64
C LEU A 306 -18.36 6.87 -1.45
N LYS A 307 -18.57 7.38 -0.23
CA LYS A 307 -18.90 6.55 0.94
C LYS A 307 -20.20 5.77 0.74
N ASP A 308 -21.22 6.37 0.13
CA ASP A 308 -22.49 5.67 -0.19
C ASP A 308 -22.25 4.53 -1.19
N ILE A 309 -21.46 4.77 -2.24
CA ILE A 309 -21.10 3.75 -3.23
C ILE A 309 -20.32 2.60 -2.58
N ILE A 310 -19.34 2.93 -1.75
CA ILE A 310 -18.55 1.94 -0.98
C ILE A 310 -19.47 1.11 -0.09
N SER A 311 -20.37 1.75 0.65
CA SER A 311 -21.28 1.09 1.58
C SER A 311 -22.24 0.14 0.85
N LEU A 312 -22.85 0.59 -0.24
CA LEU A 312 -23.71 -0.25 -1.07
C LEU A 312 -22.96 -1.47 -1.62
N THR A 313 -21.72 -1.26 -2.08
CA THR A 313 -20.90 -2.34 -2.63
C THR A 313 -20.50 -3.36 -1.57
N LEU A 314 -20.07 -2.92 -0.38
CA LEU A 314 -19.70 -3.83 0.72
C LEU A 314 -20.91 -4.61 1.26
N ASN A 315 -22.08 -3.98 1.35
CA ASN A 315 -23.32 -4.69 1.71
C ASN A 315 -23.70 -5.74 0.66
N SER A 316 -23.55 -5.40 -0.62
CA SER A 316 -23.83 -6.32 -1.72
C SER A 316 -22.84 -7.48 -1.78
N LEU A 317 -21.58 -7.25 -1.40
CA LEU A 317 -20.59 -8.30 -1.21
C LEU A 317 -20.98 -9.25 -0.08
N GLU A 318 -21.44 -8.73 1.04
CA GLU A 318 -21.91 -9.56 2.15
C GLU A 318 -23.11 -10.42 1.73
N THR A 319 -24.10 -9.83 1.05
CA THR A 319 -25.21 -10.59 0.46
C THR A 319 -24.72 -11.67 -0.51
N THR A 320 -23.75 -11.35 -1.35
CA THR A 320 -23.17 -12.30 -2.31
C THR A 320 -22.51 -13.49 -1.61
N LEU A 321 -21.69 -13.22 -0.59
CA LEU A 321 -20.95 -14.26 0.13
C LEU A 321 -21.91 -15.13 0.95
N ASN A 322 -22.91 -14.53 1.60
CA ASN A 322 -23.97 -15.26 2.30
C ASN A 322 -24.73 -16.16 1.32
N PHE A 323 -25.14 -15.65 0.16
CA PHE A 323 -25.82 -16.43 -0.88
C PHE A 323 -24.96 -17.61 -1.37
N LEU A 324 -23.69 -17.38 -1.68
CA LEU A 324 -22.80 -18.46 -2.14
C LEU A 324 -22.60 -19.54 -1.09
N SER A 325 -22.57 -19.16 0.20
CA SER A 325 -22.45 -20.07 1.33
C SER A 325 -23.75 -20.85 1.56
N GLU A 326 -24.90 -20.17 1.64
CA GLU A 326 -26.21 -20.77 1.90
C GLU A 326 -26.64 -21.81 0.85
N TYR A 327 -26.15 -21.66 -0.38
CA TYR A 327 -26.46 -22.56 -1.51
C TYR A 327 -25.33 -23.52 -1.86
N ASP A 328 -24.30 -23.67 -1.01
CA ASP A 328 -23.15 -24.58 -1.18
C ASP A 328 -22.44 -24.40 -2.55
N LEU A 329 -22.20 -23.15 -2.95
CA LEU A 329 -21.59 -22.79 -4.23
C LEU A 329 -20.11 -22.41 -4.12
N LEU A 330 -19.58 -22.22 -2.92
CA LEU A 330 -18.19 -21.74 -2.70
C LEU A 330 -17.14 -22.62 -3.40
N ASP A 331 -17.24 -23.95 -3.28
CA ASP A 331 -16.29 -24.90 -3.87
C ASP A 331 -16.31 -24.95 -5.40
N LYS A 332 -17.32 -24.35 -6.03
CA LYS A 332 -17.46 -24.28 -7.49
C LYS A 332 -16.78 -23.05 -8.10
N LEU A 333 -16.31 -22.13 -7.27
CA LEU A 333 -15.72 -20.88 -7.71
C LEU A 333 -14.24 -21.10 -8.08
N ASP A 334 -13.96 -21.17 -9.38
CA ASP A 334 -12.59 -21.20 -9.92
C ASP A 334 -12.06 -19.80 -10.26
N ARG A 335 -12.94 -18.80 -10.23
CA ARG A 335 -12.64 -17.41 -10.62
C ARG A 335 -13.39 -16.38 -9.79
N ILE A 336 -12.73 -15.24 -9.55
CA ILE A 336 -13.33 -14.11 -8.84
C ILE A 336 -14.51 -13.47 -9.59
N ASP A 337 -14.61 -13.66 -10.92
CA ASP A 337 -15.64 -13.06 -11.75
C ASP A 337 -17.06 -13.35 -11.24
N PHE A 338 -17.30 -14.58 -10.77
CA PHE A 338 -18.58 -14.95 -10.16
C PHE A 338 -18.92 -14.03 -8.98
N VAL A 339 -17.98 -13.80 -8.07
CA VAL A 339 -18.15 -12.92 -6.92
C VAL A 339 -18.39 -11.49 -7.38
N LEU A 340 -17.55 -10.96 -8.29
CA LEU A 340 -17.68 -9.58 -8.78
C LEU A 340 -19.01 -9.32 -9.47
N TYR A 341 -19.50 -10.29 -10.23
CA TYR A 341 -20.72 -10.16 -11.01
C TYR A 341 -21.95 -10.24 -10.10
N LEU A 342 -21.96 -11.15 -9.13
CA LEU A 342 -23.02 -11.23 -8.13
C LEU A 342 -23.04 -9.99 -7.22
N VAL A 343 -21.88 -9.48 -6.79
CA VAL A 343 -21.78 -8.19 -6.07
C VAL A 343 -22.43 -7.10 -6.91
N GLY A 344 -22.12 -7.06 -8.20
CA GLY A 344 -22.71 -6.10 -9.12
C GLY A 344 -24.23 -6.25 -9.28
N TYR A 345 -24.72 -7.49 -9.38
CA TYR A 345 -26.14 -7.81 -9.46
C TYR A 345 -26.90 -7.33 -8.21
N PHE A 346 -26.43 -7.71 -7.02
CA PHE A 346 -27.07 -7.32 -5.77
C PHE A 346 -26.99 -5.80 -5.53
N ALA A 347 -25.88 -5.14 -5.91
CA ALA A 347 -25.78 -3.69 -5.83
C ALA A 347 -26.80 -3.00 -6.74
N TYR A 348 -26.91 -3.47 -7.99
CA TYR A 348 -27.83 -2.92 -8.98
C TYR A 348 -29.31 -3.09 -8.60
N ASN A 349 -29.65 -4.24 -8.01
CA ASN A 349 -31.01 -4.62 -7.63
C ASN A 349 -31.40 -4.32 -6.17
N SER A 350 -30.50 -3.76 -5.35
CA SER A 350 -30.64 -3.43 -3.91
C SER A 350 -31.89 -2.65 -3.47
N GLY A 351 -32.70 -2.12 -4.40
CA GLY A 351 -33.93 -1.37 -4.11
C GLY A 351 -35.21 -2.02 -4.64
N ASN A 352 -35.19 -3.31 -5.01
CA ASN A 352 -36.34 -4.01 -5.60
C ASN A 352 -36.66 -5.33 -4.86
N PRO A 353 -37.40 -5.28 -3.73
CA PRO A 353 -37.67 -6.46 -2.89
C PRO A 353 -38.50 -7.54 -3.59
N GLU A 354 -39.36 -7.18 -4.55
CA GLU A 354 -40.29 -8.09 -5.23
C GLU A 354 -39.59 -9.12 -6.14
N LYS A 355 -38.32 -8.90 -6.49
CA LYS A 355 -37.49 -9.81 -7.30
C LYS A 355 -36.82 -10.92 -6.48
N SER A 356 -36.80 -10.83 -5.15
CA SER A 356 -35.82 -11.59 -4.34
C SER A 356 -36.05 -13.10 -4.19
N ILE A 357 -37.18 -13.68 -4.63
CA ILE A 357 -37.49 -15.11 -4.42
C ILE A 357 -37.45 -15.92 -5.73
N SER A 358 -37.90 -15.37 -6.86
CA SER A 358 -37.75 -16.01 -8.18
C SER A 358 -36.32 -16.01 -8.70
N ASP A 359 -35.54 -15.03 -8.25
CA ASP A 359 -34.23 -14.76 -8.83
C ASP A 359 -33.16 -15.66 -8.22
N LEU A 360 -33.35 -16.17 -6.99
CA LEU A 360 -32.35 -17.02 -6.32
C LEU A 360 -32.06 -18.32 -7.08
N ASP A 361 -33.09 -19.04 -7.53
CA ASP A 361 -32.90 -20.24 -8.37
C ASP A 361 -32.24 -19.90 -9.71
N SER A 362 -32.60 -18.75 -10.29
CA SER A 362 -31.99 -18.26 -11.54
C SER A 362 -30.51 -17.91 -11.34
N LEU A 363 -30.14 -17.34 -10.20
CA LEU A 363 -28.76 -17.04 -9.82
C LEU A 363 -27.96 -18.31 -9.53
N VAL A 364 -28.54 -19.29 -8.85
CA VAL A 364 -27.92 -20.62 -8.64
C VAL A 364 -27.65 -21.26 -10.00
N ASN A 365 -28.64 -21.23 -10.91
CA ASN A 365 -28.46 -21.72 -12.28
C ASN A 365 -27.39 -20.93 -13.04
N TRP A 366 -27.33 -19.61 -12.87
CA TRP A 366 -26.30 -18.78 -13.49
C TRP A 366 -24.89 -19.17 -13.01
N VAL A 367 -24.69 -19.36 -11.70
CA VAL A 367 -23.39 -19.80 -11.14
C VAL A 367 -22.99 -21.17 -11.70
N ASN A 368 -23.93 -22.12 -11.77
CA ASN A 368 -23.62 -23.48 -12.23
C ASN A 368 -23.34 -23.60 -13.73
N ASN A 369 -23.86 -22.67 -14.56
CA ASN A 369 -23.82 -22.80 -16.02
C ASN A 369 -22.95 -21.75 -16.72
N THR A 370 -22.45 -20.74 -16.00
CA THR A 370 -21.61 -19.70 -16.59
C THR A 370 -20.15 -20.13 -16.65
N ASP A 371 -19.52 -20.00 -17.82
CA ASP A 371 -18.09 -20.27 -18.00
C ASP A 371 -17.34 -18.98 -18.37
N PHE A 372 -16.38 -18.60 -17.52
CA PHE A 372 -15.54 -17.43 -17.75
C PHE A 372 -14.24 -17.76 -18.50
N THR A 373 -13.93 -19.02 -18.75
CA THR A 373 -12.68 -19.49 -19.36
C THR A 373 -12.50 -18.97 -20.78
N ASN A 374 -11.33 -18.38 -21.08
CA ASN A 374 -10.96 -17.84 -22.40
C ASN A 374 -11.97 -16.84 -23.01
N GLN A 375 -12.80 -16.20 -22.20
CA GLN A 375 -13.78 -15.22 -22.67
C GLN A 375 -13.15 -13.85 -22.93
N SER A 376 -13.48 -13.24 -24.09
CA SER A 376 -13.11 -11.86 -24.37
C SER A 376 -13.84 -10.88 -23.46
N ASN A 377 -13.29 -9.67 -23.26
CA ASN A 377 -13.95 -8.65 -22.44
C ASN A 377 -15.35 -8.27 -22.96
N SER A 378 -15.57 -8.30 -24.28
CA SER A 378 -16.90 -8.04 -24.86
C SER A 378 -17.93 -9.09 -24.44
N ILE A 379 -17.53 -10.38 -24.39
CA ILE A 379 -18.41 -11.47 -23.94
C ILE A 379 -18.65 -11.35 -22.43
N ARG A 380 -17.58 -11.10 -21.65
CA ARG A 380 -17.68 -10.89 -20.20
C ARG A 380 -18.65 -9.77 -19.86
N ARG A 381 -18.62 -8.63 -20.57
CA ARG A 381 -19.58 -7.54 -20.39
C ARG A 381 -21.02 -7.99 -20.68
N LYS A 382 -21.22 -8.75 -21.76
CA LYS A 382 -22.54 -9.29 -22.11
C LYS A 382 -23.07 -10.24 -21.02
N ILE A 383 -22.25 -11.14 -20.49
CA ILE A 383 -22.62 -12.03 -19.38
C ILE A 383 -23.15 -11.22 -18.19
N PHE A 384 -22.51 -10.09 -17.87
CA PHE A 384 -22.97 -9.22 -16.78
C PHE A 384 -24.30 -8.53 -17.13
N THR A 385 -24.43 -7.99 -18.34
CA THR A 385 -25.68 -7.36 -18.80
C THR A 385 -26.85 -8.35 -18.77
N ASP A 386 -26.62 -9.60 -19.21
CA ASP A 386 -27.63 -10.66 -19.20
C ASP A 386 -27.97 -11.07 -17.76
N LEU A 387 -26.99 -11.12 -16.85
CA LEU A 387 -27.20 -11.35 -15.42
C LEU A 387 -28.10 -10.27 -14.77
N LEU A 388 -27.91 -8.99 -15.12
CA LEU A 388 -28.75 -7.91 -14.58
C LEU A 388 -30.23 -8.02 -15.02
N ALA A 389 -30.50 -8.76 -16.09
CA ALA A 389 -31.85 -8.96 -16.61
C ALA A 389 -32.61 -10.12 -15.95
N LEU A 390 -31.92 -10.98 -15.18
CA LEU A 390 -32.55 -11.94 -14.27
C LEU A 390 -33.32 -11.15 -13.20
#